data_AF-A0A2M8E636-F1
#
_entry.id   AF-A0A2M8E636-F1
#
_cell.length_a   1.000
_cell.length_b   1.000
_cell.length_c   1.000
_cell.angle_alpha   90.00
_cell.angle_beta   90.00
_cell.angle_gamma   90.00
#
_symmetry.space_group_name_H-M   'P 1'
#
loop_
_entity.id
_entity.type
_entity.pdbx_description
1 polymer ?
#
loop_
_entity_poly.entity_id
_entity_poly.type
_entity_poly.pdbx_seq_one_letter_code
_entity_poly.pdbx_strand_id
1 'polypeptide(L)'
;MNPGSPPKKNNWSWRSQAFRGVVYQIIAIAAITGMVWFLAHNTLVNMRIRGIQSGFDFLAQSAGFDIGESLYPFDSEESYWRAFLIGITNTLRVAVIGIILATILGTLLGVGRFSRNALVRGLCLSYVELFRNIPVLLQLLLWYVVLTEVLPASSEAWQLGHFFLSKGGLNYPIPVWATGQLWAAFGIAGSF
;
A
#
# COMPACT_ATOMS: atom_id res chain seq x y z
N MET A 1 -58.25 -21.06 -48.32
CA MET A 1 -58.32 -19.59 -48.34
C MET A 1 -57.63 -19.08 -47.07
N ASN A 2 -56.42 -18.54 -47.18
CA ASN A 2 -55.67 -18.03 -46.03
C ASN A 2 -55.84 -16.50 -46.00
N PRO A 3 -56.58 -15.91 -45.06
CA PRO A 3 -56.71 -14.46 -45.00
C PRO A 3 -55.38 -13.87 -44.54
N GLY A 4 -54.73 -13.11 -45.43
CA GLY A 4 -53.46 -12.44 -45.16
C GLY A 4 -53.58 -11.52 -43.93
N SER A 5 -52.59 -11.61 -43.05
CA SER A 5 -52.51 -10.79 -41.83
C SER A 5 -52.45 -9.30 -42.22
N PRO A 6 -53.16 -8.39 -41.51
CA PRO A 6 -53.15 -6.98 -41.85
C PRO A 6 -51.75 -6.37 -41.67
N PRO A 7 -51.33 -5.44 -42.54
CA PRO A 7 -49.99 -4.84 -42.47
C PRO A 7 -49.83 -4.03 -41.18
N LYS A 8 -48.74 -4.25 -40.45
CA LYS A 8 -48.35 -3.48 -39.25
C LYS A 8 -48.23 -2.00 -39.63
N LYS A 9 -49.19 -1.17 -39.24
CA LYS A 9 -49.08 0.29 -39.40
C LYS A 9 -47.90 0.78 -38.56
N ASN A 10 -46.88 1.31 -39.25
CA ASN A 10 -45.73 1.92 -38.61
C ASN A 10 -46.17 3.24 -37.97
N ASN A 11 -46.42 3.23 -36.67
CA ASN A 11 -46.88 4.40 -35.91
C ASN A 11 -45.76 5.43 -35.65
N TRP A 12 -44.63 5.31 -36.35
CA TRP A 12 -43.54 6.28 -36.32
C TRP A 12 -43.87 7.47 -37.23
N SER A 13 -44.79 8.32 -36.78
CA SER A 13 -45.03 9.64 -37.37
C SER A 13 -44.36 10.72 -36.52
N TRP A 14 -43.99 11.85 -37.13
CA TRP A 14 -43.38 13.01 -36.46
C TRP A 14 -44.17 13.55 -35.25
N ARG A 15 -45.45 13.20 -35.13
CA ARG A 15 -46.34 13.58 -34.04
C ARG A 15 -46.54 12.49 -32.98
N SER A 16 -45.96 11.30 -33.15
CA SER A 16 -46.12 10.20 -32.20
C SER A 16 -45.39 10.50 -30.88
N GLN A 17 -45.99 10.12 -29.75
CA GLN A 17 -45.38 10.33 -28.43
C GLN A 17 -44.05 9.57 -28.29
N ALA A 18 -43.93 8.39 -28.93
CA ALA A 18 -42.70 7.61 -28.94
C ALA A 18 -41.55 8.34 -29.65
N PHE A 19 -41.81 8.99 -30.81
CA PHE A 19 -40.80 9.77 -31.52
C PHE A 19 -40.34 10.99 -30.71
N ARG A 20 -41.28 11.74 -30.11
CA ARG A 20 -40.95 12.88 -29.25
C ARG A 20 -40.14 12.47 -28.01
N GLY A 21 -40.48 11.33 -27.41
CA GLY A 21 -39.73 10.77 -26.27
C GLY A 21 -38.26 10.49 -26.62
N VAL A 22 -38.02 9.85 -27.77
CA VAL A 22 -36.65 9.58 -28.26
C VAL A 22 -35.91 10.89 -28.55
N VAL A 23 -36.57 11.88 -29.17
CA VAL A 23 -35.97 13.19 -29.43
C VAL A 23 -35.57 13.90 -28.14
N TYR A 24 -36.44 13.95 -27.13
CA TYR A 24 -36.12 14.56 -25.84
C TYR A 24 -35.01 13.81 -25.10
N GLN A 25 -34.98 12.48 -25.19
CA GLN A 25 -33.91 11.68 -24.59
C GLN A 25 -32.56 11.94 -25.26
N ILE A 26 -32.52 12.05 -26.60
CA ILE A 26 -31.31 12.41 -27.34
C ILE A 26 -30.84 13.81 -26.95
N ILE A 27 -31.76 14.78 -26.88
CA ILE A 27 -31.45 16.16 -26.45
C ILE A 27 -30.92 16.17 -25.02
N ALA A 28 -31.55 15.43 -24.10
CA ALA A 28 -31.13 15.35 -22.71
C ALA A 28 -29.73 14.72 -22.57
N ILE A 29 -29.46 13.62 -23.27
CA ILE A 29 -28.14 12.97 -23.28
C ILE A 29 -27.10 13.92 -23.87
N ALA A 30 -27.40 14.59 -24.98
CA ALA A 30 -26.50 15.56 -25.59
C ALA A 30 -26.21 16.75 -24.64
N ALA A 31 -27.24 17.27 -23.97
CA ALA A 31 -27.10 18.37 -23.00
C ALA A 31 -26.25 17.96 -21.79
N ILE A 32 -26.50 16.78 -21.21
CA ILE A 32 -25.72 16.25 -20.08
C ILE A 32 -24.27 16.02 -20.50
N THR A 33 -24.05 15.37 -21.65
CA THR A 33 -22.70 15.06 -22.16
C THR A 33 -21.94 16.35 -22.47
N GLY A 34 -22.59 17.32 -23.10
CA GLY A 34 -22.03 18.64 -23.38
C GLY A 34 -21.69 19.41 -22.10
N MET A 35 -22.56 19.36 -21.09
CA MET A 35 -22.33 20.01 -19.79
C MET A 35 -21.16 19.36 -19.04
N VAL A 36 -21.08 18.03 -18.99
CA VAL A 36 -19.95 17.30 -18.40
C VAL A 36 -18.65 17.63 -19.14
N TRP A 37 -18.68 17.60 -20.48
CA TRP A 37 -17.53 17.94 -21.31
C TRP A 37 -17.07 19.39 -21.08
N PHE A 38 -18.00 20.34 -21.02
CA PHE A 38 -17.70 21.75 -20.74
C PHE A 38 -17.05 21.93 -19.36
N LEU A 39 -17.61 21.30 -18.32
CA LEU A 39 -17.06 21.36 -16.97
C LEU A 39 -15.66 20.71 -16.88
N ALA A 40 -15.48 19.53 -17.47
CA ALA A 40 -14.20 18.84 -17.51
C ALA A 40 -13.15 19.68 -18.26
N HIS A 41 -13.50 20.21 -19.44
CA HIS A 41 -12.61 21.05 -20.24
C HIS A 41 -12.21 22.33 -19.49
N ASN A 42 -13.17 23.04 -18.91
CA ASN A 42 -12.91 24.24 -18.13
C ASN A 42 -12.02 23.95 -16.91
N THR A 43 -12.26 22.83 -16.23
CA THR A 43 -11.44 22.41 -15.08
C THR A 43 -10.00 22.10 -15.50
N LEU A 44 -9.81 21.29 -16.55
CA LEU A 44 -8.48 20.91 -17.03
C LEU A 44 -7.68 22.11 -17.54
N VAL A 45 -8.33 23.06 -18.23
CA VAL A 45 -7.69 24.31 -18.68
C VAL A 45 -7.27 25.16 -17.48
N ASN A 46 -8.15 25.34 -16.48
CA ASN A 46 -7.82 26.09 -15.27
C ASN A 46 -6.70 25.45 -14.45
N MET A 47 -6.65 24.11 -14.39
CA MET A 47 -5.55 23.38 -13.72
C MET A 47 -4.23 23.55 -14.46
N ARG A 48 -4.23 23.48 -15.80
CA ARG A 48 -3.03 23.69 -16.63
C ARG A 48 -2.47 25.11 -16.47
N ILE A 49 -3.32 26.13 -16.45
CA ILE A 49 -2.91 27.53 -16.24
C ILE A 49 -2.25 27.70 -14.86
N ARG A 50 -2.70 26.96 -13.85
CA ARG A 50 -2.16 27.00 -12.48
C ARG A 50 -0.97 26.06 -12.26
N GLY A 51 -0.48 25.39 -13.31
CA GLY A 51 0.63 24.45 -13.21
C GLY A 51 0.33 23.19 -12.40
N ILE A 52 -0.94 22.90 -12.11
CA ILE A 52 -1.34 21.69 -11.39
C ILE A 52 -1.28 20.54 -12.41
N GLN A 53 -0.24 19.71 -12.31
CA GLN A 53 -0.12 18.47 -13.09
C GLN A 53 -1.20 17.48 -12.60
N SER A 54 -2.37 17.56 -13.24
CA SER A 54 -3.50 16.68 -12.96
C SER A 54 -3.42 15.45 -13.85
N GLY A 55 -3.36 14.26 -13.25
CA GLY A 55 -3.33 12.99 -13.99
C GLY A 55 -2.49 11.93 -13.30
N PHE A 56 -2.20 10.84 -14.01
CA PHE A 56 -1.32 9.76 -13.56
C PHE A 56 0.09 9.88 -14.15
N ASP A 57 0.39 10.94 -14.90
CA ASP A 57 1.68 11.16 -15.55
C ASP A 57 2.83 11.25 -14.54
N PHE A 58 2.55 11.70 -13.31
CA PHE A 58 3.52 11.71 -12.21
C PHE A 58 4.04 10.32 -11.87
N LEU A 59 3.25 9.25 -12.07
CA LEU A 59 3.68 7.89 -11.77
C LEU A 59 4.87 7.44 -12.63
N ALA A 60 5.03 8.02 -13.82
CA ALA A 60 6.14 7.75 -14.73
C ALA A 60 7.33 8.69 -14.52
N GLN A 61 7.18 9.76 -13.75
CA GLN A 61 8.28 10.66 -13.41
C GLN A 61 9.24 10.01 -12.41
N SER A 62 10.50 10.43 -12.45
CA SER A 62 11.52 10.01 -11.48
C SER A 62 11.16 10.50 -10.07
N ALA A 63 11.33 9.64 -9.08
CA ALA A 63 10.97 9.90 -7.68
C ALA A 63 11.84 11.00 -7.06
N GLY A 64 13.15 11.01 -7.36
CA GLY A 64 14.08 12.02 -6.86
C GLY A 64 14.42 11.89 -5.36
N PHE A 65 14.10 10.76 -4.74
CA PHE A 65 14.47 10.42 -3.37
C PHE A 65 14.76 8.93 -3.25
N ASP A 66 15.63 8.55 -2.32
CA ASP A 66 15.92 7.15 -2.00
C ASP A 66 14.99 6.61 -0.92
N ILE A 67 14.73 5.30 -0.98
CA ILE A 67 13.97 4.58 0.03
C ILE A 67 14.93 3.70 0.83
N GLY A 68 15.03 3.96 2.14
CA GLY A 68 16.00 3.28 3.00
C GLY A 68 15.75 1.77 3.18
N GLU A 69 14.49 1.37 3.37
CA GLU A 69 14.12 -0.05 3.49
C GLU A 69 13.33 -0.45 2.24
N SER A 70 13.86 -1.38 1.44
CA SER A 70 13.16 -1.91 0.27
C SER A 70 13.44 -3.40 0.11
N LEU A 71 12.43 -4.14 -0.37
CA LEU A 71 12.59 -5.58 -0.62
C LEU A 71 13.50 -5.86 -1.83
N TYR A 72 13.53 -4.93 -2.78
CA TYR A 72 14.34 -4.96 -3.98
C TYR A 72 15.09 -3.63 -4.14
N PRO A 73 16.25 -3.63 -4.83
CA PRO A 73 17.01 -2.40 -5.07
C PRO A 73 16.13 -1.33 -5.72
N PHE A 74 16.19 -0.12 -5.18
CA PHE A 74 15.50 1.06 -5.67
C PHE A 74 16.46 2.24 -5.62
N ASP A 75 16.43 3.06 -6.66
CA ASP A 75 17.24 4.26 -6.78
C ASP A 75 16.32 5.47 -7.01
N SER A 76 16.74 6.63 -6.56
CA SER A 76 16.13 7.93 -6.81
C SER A 76 15.76 8.21 -8.27
N GLU A 77 16.50 7.63 -9.23
CA GLU A 77 16.22 7.77 -10.67
C GLU A 77 14.95 7.00 -11.12
N GLU A 78 14.50 6.02 -10.34
CA GLU A 78 13.35 5.20 -10.68
C GLU A 78 12.02 5.94 -10.58
N SER A 79 10.99 5.40 -11.22
CA SER A 79 9.69 6.05 -11.32
C SER A 79 8.86 5.99 -10.03
N TYR A 80 8.01 7.00 -9.80
CA TYR A 80 7.09 7.06 -8.66
C TYR A 80 6.22 5.80 -8.51
N TRP A 81 5.79 5.19 -9.60
CA TRP A 81 5.02 3.94 -9.56
C TRP A 81 5.76 2.84 -8.77
N ARG A 82 7.07 2.70 -9.00
CA ARG A 82 7.89 1.74 -8.25
C ARG A 82 8.03 2.13 -6.79
N ALA A 83 8.21 3.42 -6.49
CA ALA A 83 8.23 3.92 -5.11
C ALA A 83 6.93 3.56 -4.35
N PHE A 84 5.76 3.71 -4.98
CA PHE A 84 4.48 3.29 -4.38
C PHE A 84 4.41 1.79 -4.14
N LEU A 85 4.85 0.98 -5.11
CA LEU A 85 4.88 -0.46 -4.95
C LEU A 85 5.76 -0.88 -3.76
N ILE A 86 6.93 -0.26 -3.59
CA ILE A 86 7.81 -0.50 -2.43
C ILE A 86 7.09 -0.14 -1.13
N GLY A 87 6.47 1.05 -1.08
CA GLY A 87 5.69 1.47 0.09
C GLY A 87 4.57 0.50 0.45
N ILE A 88 3.83 0.00 -0.54
CA ILE A 88 2.78 -1.02 -0.37
C ILE A 88 3.38 -2.32 0.14
N THR A 89 4.46 -2.81 -0.48
CA THR A 89 5.12 -4.06 -0.07
C THR A 89 5.66 -3.98 1.36
N ASN A 90 6.27 -2.87 1.75
CA ASN A 90 6.76 -2.66 3.11
C ASN A 90 5.61 -2.61 4.12
N THR A 91 4.55 -1.86 3.80
CA THR A 91 3.35 -1.80 4.65
C THR A 91 2.75 -3.19 4.86
N LEU A 92 2.63 -3.97 3.78
CA LEU A 92 2.10 -5.33 3.85
C LEU A 92 3.01 -6.26 4.66
N ARG A 93 4.33 -6.18 4.46
CA ARG A 93 5.32 -6.96 5.22
C ARG A 93 5.19 -6.70 6.72
N VAL A 94 5.16 -5.43 7.13
CA VAL A 94 5.01 -5.04 8.53
C VAL A 94 3.63 -5.44 9.06
N ALA A 95 2.56 -5.24 8.28
CA ALA A 95 1.20 -5.61 8.69
C ALA A 95 1.04 -7.11 8.92
N VAL A 96 1.57 -7.97 8.04
CA VAL A 96 1.50 -9.43 8.19
C VAL A 96 2.20 -9.89 9.47
N ILE A 97 3.43 -9.44 9.70
CA ILE A 97 4.19 -9.78 10.92
C ILE A 97 3.46 -9.24 12.15
N GLY A 98 2.97 -8.00 12.09
CA GLY A 98 2.22 -7.35 13.15
C GLY A 98 0.93 -8.10 13.51
N ILE A 99 0.14 -8.54 12.52
CA ILE A 99 -1.09 -9.31 12.74
C ILE A 99 -0.78 -10.65 13.41
N ILE A 100 0.25 -11.37 12.96
CA ILE A 100 0.63 -12.66 13.56
C ILE A 100 1.03 -12.47 15.02
N LEU A 101 1.93 -11.52 15.30
CA LEU A 101 2.40 -11.25 16.67
C LEU A 101 1.28 -10.72 17.56
N ALA A 102 0.45 -9.80 17.07
CA ALA A 102 -0.69 -9.25 17.82
C ALA A 102 -1.74 -10.33 18.11
N THR A 103 -1.98 -11.26 17.18
CA THR A 103 -2.91 -12.37 17.38
C THR A 103 -2.38 -13.32 18.46
N ILE A 104 -1.12 -13.69 18.40
CA ILE A 104 -0.50 -14.59 19.40
C ILE A 104 -0.52 -13.92 20.78
N LEU A 105 0.05 -12.72 20.90
CA LEU A 105 0.14 -12.00 22.17
C LEU A 105 -1.25 -11.63 22.71
N GLY A 106 -2.14 -11.13 21.86
CA GLY A 106 -3.51 -10.78 22.22
C GLY A 106 -4.30 -11.98 22.71
N THR A 107 -4.14 -13.14 22.08
CA THR A 107 -4.79 -14.38 22.52
C THR A 107 -4.22 -14.85 23.86
N LEU A 108 -2.89 -14.86 24.04
CA LEU A 108 -2.26 -15.24 25.30
C LEU A 108 -2.70 -14.35 26.47
N LEU A 109 -2.70 -13.03 26.27
CA LEU A 109 -3.15 -12.06 27.27
C LEU A 109 -4.66 -12.18 27.52
N GLY A 110 -5.45 -12.42 26.47
CA GLY A 110 -6.89 -12.65 26.56
C GLY A 110 -7.23 -13.87 27.41
N VAL A 111 -6.56 -15.00 27.16
CA VAL A 111 -6.72 -16.22 27.97
C VAL A 111 -6.21 -16.00 29.39
N GLY A 112 -5.06 -15.34 29.56
CA GLY A 112 -4.47 -15.04 30.86
C GLY A 112 -5.39 -14.24 31.80
N ARG A 113 -6.26 -13.38 31.25
CA ARG A 113 -7.28 -12.65 32.02
C ARG A 113 -8.36 -13.55 32.66
N PHE A 114 -8.60 -14.74 32.12
CA PHE A 114 -9.54 -15.72 32.71
C PHE A 114 -8.86 -16.72 33.63
N SER A 115 -7.54 -16.60 33.84
CA SER A 115 -6.81 -17.48 34.74
C SER A 115 -7.34 -17.39 36.17
N ARG A 116 -7.44 -18.55 36.84
CA ARG A 116 -7.77 -18.62 38.28
C ARG A 116 -6.65 -18.04 39.16
N ASN A 117 -5.42 -17.94 38.63
CA ASN A 117 -4.31 -17.34 39.35
C ASN A 117 -4.42 -15.81 39.33
N ALA A 118 -4.63 -15.22 40.51
CA ALA A 118 -4.79 -13.78 40.68
C ALA A 118 -3.59 -12.96 40.17
N LEU A 119 -2.36 -13.48 40.27
CA LEU A 119 -1.16 -12.80 39.79
C LEU A 119 -1.14 -12.70 38.26
N VAL A 120 -1.39 -13.82 37.57
CA VAL A 120 -1.43 -13.86 36.10
C VAL A 120 -2.55 -12.96 35.59
N ARG A 121 -3.74 -13.07 36.20
CA ARG A 121 -4.88 -12.22 35.86
C ARG A 121 -4.54 -10.73 36.05
N GLY A 122 -3.93 -10.37 37.18
CA GLY A 122 -3.50 -9.01 37.48
C GLY A 122 -2.51 -8.46 36.47
N LEU A 123 -1.45 -9.22 36.15
CA LEU A 123 -0.44 -8.82 35.16
C LEU A 123 -1.05 -8.61 33.77
N CYS A 124 -1.92 -9.52 33.31
CA CYS A 124 -2.59 -9.37 32.01
C CYS A 124 -3.55 -8.18 31.98
N LEU A 125 -4.29 -7.91 33.07
CA LEU A 125 -5.16 -6.74 33.18
C LEU A 125 -4.35 -5.45 33.14
N SER A 126 -3.31 -5.33 33.97
CA SER A 126 -2.45 -4.15 34.04
C SER A 126 -1.78 -3.85 32.70
N TYR A 127 -1.26 -4.88 32.01
CA TYR A 127 -0.70 -4.71 30.67
C TYR A 127 -1.74 -4.15 29.70
N VAL A 128 -2.91 -4.80 29.58
CA VAL A 128 -3.93 -4.39 28.61
C VAL A 128 -4.47 -2.98 28.91
N GLU A 129 -4.71 -2.66 30.18
CA GLU A 129 -5.18 -1.33 30.58
C GLU A 129 -4.13 -0.26 30.30
N LEU A 130 -2.85 -0.51 30.60
CA LEU A 130 -1.79 0.45 30.33
C LEU A 130 -1.70 0.79 28.83
N PHE A 131 -1.61 -0.23 27.97
CA PHE A 131 -1.45 -0.01 26.52
C PHE A 131 -2.70 0.57 25.85
N ARG A 132 -3.91 0.33 26.41
CA ARG A 132 -5.15 0.90 25.89
C ARG A 132 -5.42 2.34 26.35
N ASN A 133 -4.87 2.75 27.49
CA ASN A 133 -5.09 4.08 28.05
C ASN A 133 -4.00 5.09 27.66
N ILE A 134 -2.82 4.64 27.23
CA ILE A 134 -1.75 5.56 26.77
C ILE A 134 -2.01 5.98 25.31
N PRO A 135 -2.00 7.29 24.99
CA PRO A 135 -2.13 7.78 23.61
C PRO A 135 -1.11 7.15 22.68
N VAL A 136 -1.55 6.66 21.52
CA VAL A 136 -0.67 6.00 20.53
C VAL A 136 0.48 6.92 20.10
N LEU A 137 0.24 8.22 19.98
CA LEU A 137 1.28 9.19 19.66
C LEU A 137 2.43 9.20 20.68
N LEU A 138 2.10 9.10 21.98
CA LEU A 138 3.10 9.03 23.06
C LEU A 138 3.89 7.73 22.93
N GLN A 139 3.21 6.61 22.65
CA GLN A 139 3.90 5.33 22.43
C GLN A 139 4.87 5.41 21.26
N LEU A 140 4.46 5.99 20.13
CA LEU A 140 5.33 6.18 18.96
C LEU A 140 6.54 7.06 19.29
N LEU A 141 6.34 8.16 20.03
CA LEU A 141 7.43 9.03 20.46
C LEU A 141 8.40 8.32 21.40
N LEU A 142 7.88 7.58 22.39
CA LEU A 142 8.70 6.81 23.32
C LEU A 142 9.55 5.79 22.56
N TRP A 143 8.96 5.02 21.64
CA TRP A 143 9.72 4.07 20.83
C TRP A 143 10.72 4.75 19.92
N TYR A 144 10.38 5.89 19.32
CA TYR A 144 11.31 6.68 18.52
C TYR A 144 12.54 7.08 19.33
N VAL A 145 12.35 7.66 20.53
CA VAL A 145 13.45 8.08 21.41
C VAL A 145 14.27 6.87 21.89
N VAL A 146 13.60 5.81 22.35
CA VAL A 146 14.30 4.59 22.80
C VAL A 146 15.14 4.00 21.68
N LEU A 147 14.59 3.84 20.48
CA LEU A 147 15.33 3.27 19.36
C LEU A 147 16.48 4.18 18.90
N THR A 148 16.33 5.50 18.96
CA THR A 148 17.37 6.44 18.52
C THR A 148 18.49 6.67 19.54
N GLU A 149 18.19 6.59 20.83
CA GLU A 149 19.19 6.76 21.90
C GLU A 149 19.85 5.44 22.31
N VAL A 150 19.12 4.33 22.28
CA VAL A 150 19.63 3.03 22.74
C VAL A 150 20.32 2.25 21.63
N LEU A 151 19.82 2.27 20.38
CA LEU A 151 20.43 1.50 19.31
C LEU A 151 21.67 2.20 18.74
N PRO A 152 22.75 1.45 18.43
CA PRO A 152 23.93 2.02 17.82
C PRO A 152 23.67 2.47 16.38
N ALA A 153 24.55 3.35 15.88
CA ALA A 153 24.56 3.71 14.47
C ALA A 153 24.77 2.46 13.58
N SER A 154 24.28 2.50 12.34
CA SER A 154 24.36 1.36 11.41
C SER A 154 25.79 0.87 11.13
N SER A 155 26.78 1.75 11.32
CA SER A 155 28.21 1.44 11.20
C SER A 155 28.79 0.64 12.38
N GLU A 156 28.16 0.73 13.55
CA GLU A 156 28.63 0.14 14.82
C GLU A 156 27.57 -0.81 15.39
N ALA A 157 26.90 -1.56 14.50
CA ALA A 157 25.80 -2.43 14.87
C ALA A 157 26.19 -3.45 15.95
N TRP A 158 25.31 -3.66 16.93
CA TRP A 158 25.52 -4.72 17.92
C TRP A 158 25.38 -6.08 17.27
N GLN A 159 26.42 -6.90 17.42
CA GLN A 159 26.46 -8.25 16.87
C GLN A 159 26.00 -9.25 17.93
N LEU A 160 24.86 -9.90 17.68
CA LEU A 160 24.39 -11.08 18.42
C LEU A 160 24.51 -12.32 17.52
N GLY A 161 25.67 -12.97 17.55
CA GLY A 161 25.97 -14.10 16.69
C GLY A 161 25.98 -13.70 15.21
N HIS A 162 25.01 -14.20 14.45
CA HIS A 162 24.82 -13.86 13.04
C HIS A 162 23.89 -12.66 12.80
N PHE A 163 23.26 -12.12 13.85
CA PHE A 163 22.36 -10.98 13.72
C PHE A 163 23.06 -9.67 14.07
N PHE A 164 22.78 -8.62 13.31
CA PHE A 164 23.28 -7.27 13.54
C PHE A 164 22.10 -6.35 13.85
N LEU A 165 22.11 -5.71 15.01
CA LEU A 165 21.05 -4.81 15.43
C LEU A 165 21.58 -3.37 15.49
N SER A 166 20.91 -2.46 14.80
CA SER A 166 21.27 -1.03 14.73
C SER A 166 20.05 -0.15 14.51
N LYS A 167 20.24 1.17 14.40
CA LYS A 167 19.20 2.13 13.98
C LYS A 167 18.58 1.78 12.60
N GLY A 168 19.30 1.04 11.75
CA GLY A 168 18.79 0.51 10.49
C GLY A 168 17.89 -0.74 10.66
N GLY A 169 17.68 -1.22 11.88
CA GLY A 169 16.90 -2.43 12.17
C GLY A 169 17.77 -3.66 12.43
N LEU A 170 17.15 -4.83 12.28
CA LEU A 170 17.78 -6.14 12.47
C LEU A 170 18.20 -6.70 11.11
N ASN A 171 19.51 -6.79 10.89
CA ASN A 171 20.12 -7.31 9.68
C ASN A 171 20.67 -8.73 9.92
N TYR A 172 20.54 -9.57 8.90
CA TYR A 172 21.11 -10.92 8.89
C TYR A 172 21.90 -11.11 7.58
N PRO A 173 23.19 -11.48 7.64
CA PRO A 173 24.00 -11.68 6.45
C PRO A 173 23.56 -12.97 5.77
N ILE A 174 22.88 -12.82 4.62
CA ILE A 174 22.62 -13.96 3.75
C ILE A 174 23.86 -14.22 2.88
N PRO A 175 24.36 -15.46 2.83
CA PRO A 175 25.42 -15.82 1.88
C PRO A 175 24.92 -15.60 0.47
N VAL A 176 25.53 -14.66 -0.24
CA VAL A 176 25.31 -14.45 -1.67
C VAL A 176 26.30 -15.31 -2.43
N TRP A 177 25.78 -16.19 -3.28
CA TRP A 177 26.57 -17.03 -4.16
C TRP A 177 27.03 -16.22 -5.37
N ALA A 178 28.33 -15.93 -5.44
CA ALA A 178 28.96 -15.24 -6.56
C ALA A 178 29.86 -16.20 -7.36
N THR A 179 30.03 -15.95 -8.66
CA THR A 179 30.88 -16.76 -9.54
C THR A 179 32.30 -16.91 -8.99
N GLY A 180 32.85 -15.89 -8.33
CA GLY A 180 34.16 -15.93 -7.69
C GLY A 180 34.29 -16.98 -6.57
N GLN A 181 33.20 -17.27 -5.83
CA GLN A 181 33.20 -18.30 -4.79
C GLN A 181 33.18 -19.72 -5.37
N LEU A 182 32.57 -19.91 -6.55
CA LEU A 182 32.66 -21.17 -7.29
C LEU A 182 34.09 -21.41 -7.78
N TRP A 183 34.75 -20.40 -8.35
CA TRP A 183 36.15 -20.49 -8.75
C TRP A 183 37.09 -20.72 -7.56
N ALA A 184 36.83 -20.09 -6.41
CA ALA A 184 37.57 -20.35 -5.18
C ALA A 184 37.39 -21.80 -4.70
N ALA A 185 36.16 -22.34 -4.77
CA ALA A 185 35.88 -23.74 -4.44
C ALA A 185 36.58 -24.73 -5.41
N PHE A 186 36.59 -24.42 -6.72
CA PHE A 186 37.36 -25.20 -7.70
C PHE A 186 38.86 -25.13 -7.46
N GLY A 187 39.40 -23.97 -7.07
CA GLY A 187 40.80 -23.81 -6.71
C GLY A 187 41.21 -24.65 -5.50
N ILE A 188 40.35 -24.73 -4.48
CA ILE A 188 40.54 -25.59 -3.30
C ILE A 188 40.42 -27.08 -3.65
N ALA A 189 39.50 -27.43 -4.56
CA ALA A 189 39.35 -28.81 -5.02
C ALA A 189 40.50 -29.27 -5.93
N GLY A 190 41.12 -28.36 -6.69
CA GLY A 190 42.27 -28.62 -7.54
C GLY A 190 43.64 -28.53 -6.85
N SER A 191 43.67 -28.18 -5.55
CA SER A 191 44.90 -28.12 -4.75
C SER A 191 45.22 -29.42 -3.98
N PHE A 192 44.56 -30.55 -4.34
CA PHE A 192 44.84 -31.89 -3.83
C PHE A 192 45.31 -32.81 -4.96
#